data_AF-A0AA96MIL0-F1
#
_entry.id   AF-A0AA96MIL0-F1
#
_cell.length_a   1.000
_cell.length_b   1.000
_cell.length_c   1.000
_cell.angle_alpha   90.00
_cell.angle_beta   90.00
_cell.angle_gamma   90.00
#
_symmetry.space_group_name_H-M   'P 1'
#
loop_
_entity.id
_entity.type
_entity.pdbx_description
1 polymer ?
#
loop_
_entity_poly.entity_id
_entity_poly.type
_entity_poly.pdbx_seq_one_letter_code
_entity_poly.pdbx_strand_id
1 'polypeptide(L)'
;MDERLAALILRIDAIATDIIVPLRRKIINEAALLQLYAALDEAYLLTRHEEQLDRELASILFLIYSQLVTQTNYVYDKSPFVPQIGKLQGYIRKLFGGTLQKV
;
A
#
# COMPACT_ATOMS: atom_id res chain seq x y z
N MET A 1 13.93 -14.39 -4.90
CA MET A 1 13.17 -13.15 -5.01
C MET A 1 13.55 -12.54 -6.35
N ASP A 2 12.59 -12.40 -7.26
CA ASP A 2 12.82 -11.75 -8.56
C ASP A 2 13.45 -10.36 -8.35
N GLU A 3 14.59 -10.07 -9.01
CA GLU A 3 15.29 -8.78 -8.93
C GLU A 3 14.37 -7.61 -9.30
N ARG A 4 13.37 -7.85 -10.18
CA ARG A 4 12.38 -6.85 -10.58
C ARG A 4 11.40 -6.57 -9.45
N LEU A 5 10.99 -7.60 -8.69
CA LEU A 5 10.16 -7.43 -7.50
C LEU A 5 10.91 -6.67 -6.41
N ALA A 6 12.20 -6.95 -6.20
CA ALA A 6 13.03 -6.21 -5.25
C ALA A 6 13.17 -4.73 -5.61
N ALA A 7 13.46 -4.44 -6.88
CA ALA A 7 13.51 -3.06 -7.36
C ALA A 7 12.16 -2.34 -7.22
N LEU A 8 11.06 -3.06 -7.44
CA LEU A 8 9.71 -2.51 -7.27
C LEU A 8 9.38 -2.21 -5.80
N ILE A 9 9.79 -3.08 -4.87
CA ILE A 9 9.60 -2.86 -3.43
C ILE A 9 10.38 -1.63 -2.96
N LEU A 10 11.64 -1.47 -3.39
CA LEU A 10 12.42 -0.26 -3.09
C LEU A 10 11.72 1.02 -3.61
N ARG A 11 11.13 0.96 -4.80
CA ARG A 11 10.34 2.07 -5.33
C ARG A 11 9.08 2.34 -4.50
N ILE A 12 8.40 1.29 -4.06
CA ILE A 12 7.21 1.41 -3.19
C ILE A 12 7.59 2.01 -1.83
N ASP A 13 8.75 1.66 -1.27
CA ASP A 13 9.25 2.24 -0.01
C ASP A 13 9.54 3.75 -0.15
N ALA A 14 10.17 4.17 -1.25
CA ALA A 14 10.36 5.58 -1.56
C ALA A 14 9.02 6.34 -1.64
N ILE A 15 8.04 5.78 -2.37
CA ILE A 15 6.69 6.35 -2.47
C ILE A 15 6.00 6.41 -1.10
N ALA A 16 6.22 5.43 -0.23
CA ALA A 16 5.64 5.39 1.11
C ALA A 16 6.06 6.62 1.93
N THR A 17 7.30 7.08 1.79
CA THR A 17 7.78 8.31 2.44
C THR A 17 7.00 9.54 1.94
N ASP A 18 6.78 9.66 0.63
CA ASP A 18 6.02 10.75 0.00
C ASP A 18 4.53 10.76 0.39
N ILE A 19 4.01 9.63 0.86
CA ILE A 19 2.66 9.51 1.40
C ILE A 19 2.65 9.83 2.90
N ILE A 20 3.52 9.20 3.69
CA ILE A 20 3.48 9.25 5.16
C ILE A 20 3.85 10.64 5.68
N VAL A 21 4.82 11.32 5.06
CA VAL A 21 5.28 12.63 5.54
C VAL A 21 4.16 13.68 5.48
N PRO A 22 3.44 13.87 4.35
CA PRO A 22 2.27 14.75 4.30
C PRO A 22 1.12 14.28 5.20
N LEU A 23 0.91 12.97 5.34
CA LEU A 23 -0.16 12.41 6.18
C LEU A 23 -0.02 12.80 7.65
N ARG A 24 1.20 13.01 8.18
CA ARG A 24 1.39 13.51 9.56
C ARG A 24 0.78 14.89 9.78
N ARG A 25 0.59 15.66 8.70
CA ARG A 25 -0.11 16.96 8.69
C ARG A 25 -1.55 16.82 8.21
N LYS A 26 -2.05 15.59 8.09
CA LYS A 26 -3.40 15.23 7.63
C LYS A 26 -3.66 15.62 6.17
N ILE A 27 -2.60 15.69 5.36
CA ILE A 27 -2.67 16.02 3.93
C ILE A 27 -2.55 14.73 3.13
N ILE A 28 -3.48 14.52 2.21
CA ILE A 28 -3.43 13.42 1.24
C ILE A 28 -2.55 13.83 0.07
N ASN A 29 -1.50 13.07 -0.19
CA ASN A 29 -0.70 13.20 -1.41
C ASN A 29 -1.27 12.27 -2.49
N GLU A 30 -2.23 12.77 -3.27
CA GLU A 30 -2.92 11.98 -4.29
C GLU A 30 -1.98 11.46 -5.38
N ALA A 31 -0.98 12.27 -5.77
CA ALA A 31 0.00 11.88 -6.78
C ALA A 31 0.84 10.68 -6.31
N ALA A 32 1.30 10.69 -5.06
CA ALA A 32 2.06 9.57 -4.50
C ALA A 32 1.18 8.32 -4.33
N LEU A 33 -0.08 8.46 -3.91
CA LEU A 33 -1.02 7.33 -3.84
C LEU A 33 -1.31 6.74 -5.22
N LEU A 34 -1.46 7.57 -6.26
CA LEU A 34 -1.64 7.09 -7.63
C LEU A 34 -0.43 6.26 -8.10
N GLN A 35 0.78 6.74 -7.82
CA GLN A 35 2.01 6.00 -8.11
C GLN A 35 2.09 4.68 -7.33
N LEU A 36 1.70 4.69 -6.05
CA LEU A 36 1.62 3.48 -5.23
C LEU A 36 0.69 2.46 -5.88
N TYR A 37 -0.54 2.84 -6.26
CA TYR A 37 -1.49 1.89 -6.83
C TYR A 37 -1.01 1.28 -8.16
N ALA A 38 -0.37 2.09 -9.02
CA ALA A 38 0.24 1.59 -10.24
C ALA A 38 1.36 0.57 -9.94
N ALA A 39 2.22 0.87 -8.96
CA ALA A 39 3.28 -0.05 -8.53
C ALA A 39 2.71 -1.35 -7.92
N LEU A 40 1.58 -1.28 -7.21
CA LEU A 40 0.93 -2.45 -6.64
C LEU A 40 0.24 -3.34 -7.68
N ASP A 41 -0.27 -2.77 -8.77
CA ASP A 41 -0.74 -3.57 -9.90
C ASP A 41 0.42 -4.28 -10.61
N GLU A 42 1.56 -3.61 -10.78
CA GLU A 42 2.78 -4.25 -11.29
C GLU A 42 3.27 -5.37 -10.36
N ALA A 43 3.29 -5.11 -9.05
CA ALA A 43 3.67 -6.10 -8.05
C ALA A 43 2.77 -7.33 -8.11
N TYR A 44 1.45 -7.13 -8.21
CA TYR A 44 0.49 -8.22 -8.32
C TYR A 44 0.74 -9.13 -9.54
N LEU A 45 1.12 -8.54 -10.68
CA LEU A 45 1.44 -9.30 -11.89
C LEU A 45 2.71 -10.14 -11.71
N LEU A 46 3.73 -9.59 -11.04
CA LEU A 46 4.98 -10.29 -10.75
C LEU A 46 4.78 -11.41 -9.73
N THR A 47 4.04 -11.14 -8.64
CA THR A 47 3.81 -12.12 -7.56
C THR A 47 2.82 -13.21 -7.92
N ARG A 48 2.08 -13.09 -9.05
CA ARG A 48 1.10 -14.11 -9.47
C ARG A 48 1.72 -15.49 -9.74
N HIS A 49 3.04 -15.54 -9.86
CA HIS A 49 3.84 -16.72 -10.10
C HIS A 49 4.71 -17.14 -8.91
N GLU A 50 4.71 -16.40 -7.80
CA GLU A 50 5.50 -16.71 -6.60
C GLU A 50 4.57 -17.13 -5.44
N GLU A 51 4.88 -18.27 -4.79
CA GLU A 51 4.09 -18.78 -3.66
C GLU A 51 4.33 -18.01 -2.34
N GLN A 52 5.40 -17.24 -2.28
CA GLN A 52 5.78 -16.49 -1.09
C GLN A 52 5.60 -14.99 -1.31
N LEU A 53 4.72 -14.41 -0.50
CA LEU A 53 4.51 -12.98 -0.48
C LEU A 53 5.59 -12.29 0.34
N ASP A 54 6.09 -11.20 -0.21
CA ASP A 54 7.18 -10.44 0.38
C ASP A 54 6.74 -9.74 1.68
N ARG A 55 7.46 -10.03 2.78
CA ARG A 55 7.21 -9.48 4.11
C ARG A 55 7.49 -7.99 4.19
N GLU A 56 8.46 -7.49 3.44
CA GLU A 56 8.81 -6.08 3.37
C GLU A 56 7.68 -5.29 2.72
N LEU A 57 7.18 -5.76 1.57
CA LEU A 57 6.01 -5.16 0.92
C LEU A 57 4.79 -5.14 1.85
N ALA A 58 4.52 -6.23 2.56
CA ALA A 58 3.42 -6.30 3.52
C ALA A 58 3.57 -5.25 4.64
N SER A 59 4.79 -5.07 5.16
CA SER A 59 5.08 -4.12 6.23
C SER A 59 4.89 -2.67 5.80
N ILE A 60 5.34 -2.31 4.59
CA ILE A 60 5.18 -0.97 4.02
C ILE A 60 3.69 -0.66 3.84
N LEU A 61 2.92 -1.58 3.27
CA LEU A 61 1.49 -1.38 3.04
C LEU A 61 0.70 -1.29 4.33
N PHE A 62 1.05 -2.10 5.34
CA PHE A 62 0.46 -2.00 6.66
C PHE A 62 0.76 -0.65 7.32
N LEU A 63 1.98 -0.14 7.17
CA LEU A 63 2.36 1.18 7.69
C LEU A 63 1.52 2.29 7.05
N ILE A 64 1.42 2.32 5.71
CA ILE A 64 0.61 3.33 5.00
C ILE A 64 -0.86 3.23 5.43
N TYR A 65 -1.42 2.02 5.47
CA TYR A 65 -2.80 1.77 5.87
C TYR A 65 -3.07 2.27 7.29
N SER A 66 -2.22 1.88 8.25
CA SER A 66 -2.37 2.30 9.65
C SER A 66 -2.27 3.81 9.81
N GLN A 67 -1.42 4.50 9.05
CA GLN A 67 -1.34 5.96 9.04
C GLN A 67 -2.60 6.59 8.48
N LEU A 68 -3.12 6.12 7.34
CA LEU A 68 -4.38 6.62 6.79
C LEU A 68 -5.53 6.49 7.80
N VAL A 69 -5.70 5.31 8.42
CA VAL A 69 -6.73 5.07 9.43
C VAL A 69 -6.55 5.98 10.64
N THR A 70 -5.32 6.06 11.17
CA THR A 70 -4.99 6.91 12.33
C THR A 70 -5.35 8.36 12.06
N GLN A 71 -4.86 8.93 10.96
CA GLN A 71 -5.07 10.35 10.65
C GLN A 71 -6.54 10.68 10.37
N THR A 72 -7.31 9.73 9.83
CA THR A 72 -8.76 9.87 9.60
C THR A 72 -9.53 10.10 10.91
N ASN A 73 -9.02 9.60 12.04
CA ASN A 73 -9.64 9.83 13.35
C ASN A 73 -9.39 11.24 13.90
N TYR A 74 -8.49 12.01 13.29
CA TYR A 74 -8.11 13.35 13.73
C TYR A 74 -8.48 14.46 12.74
N VAL A 75 -9.32 14.16 11.75
CA VAL A 75 -9.89 15.13 10.81
C VAL A 75 -11.42 15.19 10.94
N TYR A 76 -11.98 16.37 10.69
CA TYR A 76 -13.43 16.54 10.67
C TYR A 76 -14.03 15.98 9.37
N ASP A 77 -13.48 16.38 8.23
CA ASP A 77 -13.83 15.81 6.93
C ASP A 77 -12.97 14.59 6.62
N LYS A 78 -13.62 13.42 6.59
CA LYS A 78 -13.02 12.12 6.31
C LYS A 78 -13.10 11.73 4.84
N SER A 79 -13.84 12.50 4.03
CA SER A 79 -14.11 12.17 2.62
C SER A 79 -12.85 11.94 1.79
N PRO A 80 -11.70 12.63 2.02
CA PRO A 80 -10.49 12.38 1.23
C PRO A 80 -9.77 11.08 1.61
N PHE A 81 -9.98 10.57 2.83
CA PHE A 81 -9.26 9.42 3.37
C PHE A 81 -9.98 8.10 3.09
N VAL A 82 -11.31 8.08 3.25
CA VAL A 82 -12.12 6.85 3.16
C VAL A 82 -11.89 6.08 1.84
N PRO A 83 -11.89 6.73 0.65
CA PRO A 83 -11.61 6.02 -0.60
C PRO A 83 -10.22 5.39 -0.64
N GLN A 84 -9.21 6.07 -0.09
CA GLN A 84 -7.82 5.60 -0.11
C GLN A 84 -7.61 4.42 0.84
N ILE A 85 -8.26 4.44 2.01
CA ILE A 85 -8.29 3.33 2.96
C ILE A 85 -8.90 2.09 2.29
N GLY A 86 -10.10 2.24 1.72
CA GLY A 86 -10.80 1.13 1.07
C GLY A 86 -10.01 0.56 -0.12
N LYS A 87 -9.44 1.43 -0.96
CA LYS A 87 -8.63 1.00 -2.11
C LYS A 87 -7.35 0.27 -1.67
N LEU A 88 -6.62 0.79 -0.69
CA LEU A 88 -5.41 0.14 -0.17
C LEU A 88 -5.74 -1.20 0.49
N GLN A 89 -6.82 -1.28 1.27
CA GLN A 89 -7.31 -2.54 1.83
C GLN A 89 -7.64 -3.57 0.73
N GLY A 90 -8.22 -3.11 -0.39
CA GLY A 90 -8.46 -3.92 -1.57
C GLY A 90 -7.17 -4.51 -2.17
N TYR A 91 -6.11 -3.70 -2.31
CA TYR A 91 -4.80 -4.18 -2.77
C TYR A 91 -4.15 -5.15 -1.79
N ILE A 92 -4.19 -4.87 -0.48
CA ILE A 92 -3.69 -5.78 0.54
C ILE A 92 -4.40 -7.13 0.42
N ARG A 93 -5.72 -7.16 0.26
CA ARG A 93 -6.46 -8.41 0.04
C ARG A 93 -6.11 -9.08 -1.29
N LYS A 94 -5.94 -8.31 -2.36
CA LYS A 94 -5.60 -8.82 -3.70
C LYS A 94 -4.23 -9.48 -3.71
N LEU A 95 -3.25 -8.88 -3.03
CA LEU A 95 -1.88 -9.39 -2.91
C LEU A 95 -1.79 -10.53 -1.91
N PHE A 96 -2.31 -10.35 -0.69
CA PHE A 96 -2.05 -11.27 0.44
C PHE A 96 -3.24 -12.15 0.83
N GLY A 97 -4.44 -11.90 0.32
CA GLY A 97 -5.67 -12.60 0.73
C GLY A 97 -5.85 -13.98 0.10
N GLY A 98 -5.20 -14.28 -1.03
CA GLY A 98 -5.24 -15.61 -1.65
C GLY A 98 -4.55 -16.70 -0.81
N THR A 99 -3.60 -16.30 0.04
CA THR A 99 -2.86 -17.17 0.96
C THR A 99 -3.68 -17.65 2.16
N LEU A 100 -4.80 -16.98 2.49
CA LEU A 100 -5.65 -17.32 3.64
C LEU A 100 -6.76 -18.33 3.34
N GLN A 101 -6.97 -18.69 2.06
CA GLN A 101 -8.02 -19.66 1.65
C GLN A 101 -7.50 -21.08 1.44
N LYS A 102 -6.20 -21.33 1.68
CA LYS A 102 -5.56 -22.66 1.56
C LYS A 102 -5.21 -23.26 2.94
N VAL A 103 -6.05 -23.04 3.95
CA VAL A 103 -5.98 -23.71 5.25
C VAL A 103 -7.26 -24.51 5.46
#